data_AF-A0A496YE93-F1
#
_entry.id   AF-A0A496YE93-F1
#
_cell.length_a   1.000
_cell.length_b   1.000
_cell.length_c   1.000
_cell.angle_alpha   90.00
_cell.angle_beta   90.00
_cell.angle_gamma   90.00
#
_symmetry.space_group_name_H-M   'P 1'
#
loop_
_entity.id
_entity.type
_entity.pdbx_description
1 polymer ?
#
loop_
_entity_poly.entity_id
_entity_poly.type
_entity_poly.pdbx_seq_one_letter_code
_entity_poly.pdbx_strand_id
1 'polypeptide(L)' 'MGKNHYLEYIENEEFGSLPPETYVRGFVVSYAKCLHLDPAKTAADYMKRYQIWKSGER' A
#
# COMPACT_ATOMS: atom_id res chain seq x y z
N MET A 1 5.65 -0.46 19.52
CA MET A 1 4.91 -0.22 18.27
C MET A 1 4.08 -1.46 17.95
N GLY A 2 2.75 -1.36 17.95
CA GLY A 2 1.86 -2.50 17.72
C GLY A 2 1.82 -2.92 16.24
N LYS A 3 1.67 -4.22 15.98
CA LYS A 3 1.71 -4.86 14.66
C LYS A 3 0.55 -4.49 13.69
N ASN A 4 -0.30 -3.51 14.02
CA ASN A 4 -1.58 -3.23 13.32
C ASN A 4 -1.67 -1.88 12.56
N HIS A 5 -0.61 -1.07 12.50
CA HIS A 5 -0.69 0.27 11.88
C HIS A 5 -0.48 0.30 10.36
N TYR A 6 -0.11 -0.80 9.71
CA TYR A 6 0.20 -0.75 8.28
C TYR A 6 -1.02 -0.49 7.39
N LEU A 7 -2.23 -0.86 7.83
CA LEU A 7 -3.44 -0.49 7.08
C LEU A 7 -3.72 1.01 7.17
N GLU A 8 -3.56 1.60 8.35
CA GLU A 8 -3.67 3.05 8.55
C GLU A 8 -2.62 3.82 7.72
N TYR A 9 -1.38 3.33 7.68
CA TYR A 9 -0.35 3.92 6.82
C TYR A 9 -0.65 3.74 5.33
N ILE A 10 -1.29 2.64 4.94
CA ILE A 10 -1.76 2.44 3.57
C ILE A 10 -2.88 3.44 3.21
N GLU A 11 -3.85 3.62 4.10
CA GLU A 11 -4.98 4.53 3.91
C GLU A 11 -4.56 6.00 3.84
N ASN A 12 -3.58 6.40 4.67
CA ASN A 12 -3.05 7.76 4.72
C ASN A 12 -1.88 8.00 3.76
N GLU A 13 -1.46 6.98 3.00
CA GLU A 13 -0.29 7.06 2.09
C GLU A 13 1.00 7.53 2.80
N GLU A 14 1.17 7.08 4.05
CA GLU A 14 2.35 7.31 4.89
C GLU A 14 3.52 6.43 4.43
N PHE A 15 3.94 6.61 3.17
CA PHE A 15 4.84 5.70 2.46
C PHE A 15 6.19 5.49 3.17
N GLY A 16 6.67 6.47 3.93
CA GLY A 16 7.91 6.38 4.73
C GLY A 16 7.82 5.44 5.94
N SER A 17 6.60 5.10 6.39
CA SER A 17 6.34 4.22 7.53
C SER A 17 5.95 2.79 7.12
N LEU A 18 5.88 2.53 5.80
CA LEU A 18 5.48 1.24 5.25
C LEU A 18 6.62 0.20 5.32
N PRO A 19 6.29 -1.10 5.36
CA PRO A 19 7.27 -2.17 5.28
C PRO A 19 7.89 -2.25 3.88
N PRO A 20 8.82 -3.19 3.62
CA PRO A 20 9.34 -3.39 2.28
C PRO A 20 8.24 -3.60 1.24
N GLU A 21 8.50 -3.12 0.03
CA GLU A 21 7.54 -2.99 -1.07
C GLU A 21 6.74 -4.27 -1.39
N THR A 22 7.38 -5.44 -1.31
CA THR A 22 6.72 -6.73 -1.54
C THR A 22 5.62 -7.02 -0.51
N TYR A 23 5.82 -6.62 0.75
CA TYR A 23 4.81 -6.70 1.80
C TYR A 23 3.70 -5.68 1.58
N VAL A 24 4.03 -4.46 1.19
CA VAL A 24 3.03 -3.41 0.87
C VAL A 24 2.06 -3.92 -0.18
N ARG A 25 2.57 -4.46 -1.30
CA ARG A 25 1.74 -5.04 -2.35
C ARG A 25 0.86 -6.17 -1.81
N GLY A 26 1.40 -7.06 -0.97
CA GLY A 26 0.66 -8.15 -0.35
C GLY A 26 -0.48 -7.66 0.56
N PHE A 27 -0.24 -6.61 1.34
CA PHE A 27 -1.24 -5.99 2.20
C PHE A 27 -2.35 -5.34 1.39
N VAL A 28 -2.02 -4.55 0.36
CA VAL A 28 -3.02 -3.91 -0.51
C VAL A 28 -3.88 -4.95 -1.23
N VAL A 29 -3.28 -6.03 -1.76
CA VAL A 29 -4.02 -7.14 -2.38
C VAL A 29 -4.98 -7.79 -1.37
N SER A 30 -4.50 -8.07 -0.16
CA SER A 30 -5.31 -8.73 0.87
C SER A 30 -6.44 -7.83 1.34
N TYR A 31 -6.17 -6.53 1.50
CA TYR A 31 -7.15 -5.57 1.96
C TYR A 31 -8.22 -5.31 0.90
N ALA A 32 -7.84 -5.22 -0.38
CA ALA A 32 -8.78 -5.12 -1.50
C ALA A 32 -9.75 -6.32 -1.55
N LYS A 33 -9.25 -7.54 -1.29
CA LYS A 33 -10.12 -8.74 -1.20
C LYS A 33 -11.13 -8.63 -0.07
N CYS A 34 -10.71 -8.17 1.12
CA CYS A 34 -11.60 -7.97 2.26
C CYS A 34 -12.69 -6.93 1.98
N LEU A 35 -12.39 -5.91 1.16
CA LEU A 35 -13.32 -4.86 0.77
C LEU A 35 -14.11 -5.17 -0.52
N HIS A 36 -13.95 -6.38 -1.09
CA HIS A 36 -14.59 -6.80 -2.34
C HIS A 36 -14.26 -5.89 -3.55
N LEU A 37 -13.05 -5.33 -3.58
CA LEU A 37 -12.51 -4.58 -4.73
C LEU A 37 -11.73 -5.52 -5.67
N ASP A 38 -11.41 -5.03 -6.87
CA ASP A 38 -10.48 -5.71 -7.79
C ASP A 38 -9.06 -5.68 -7.20
N PRO A 39 -8.49 -6.81 -6.75
CA PRO A 39 -7.21 -6.79 -6.05
C PRO A 39 -6.03 -6.47 -6.97
N ALA A 40 -6.11 -6.83 -8.25
CA ALA A 40 -5.04 -6.59 -9.20
C ALA A 40 -4.98 -5.11 -9.57
N LYS A 41 -6.15 -4.51 -9.87
CA LYS A 41 -6.26 -3.08 -10.17
C LYS A 41 -5.88 -2.22 -8.96
N THR A 42 -6.45 -2.49 -7.79
CA THR A 42 -6.17 -1.70 -6.58
C THR A 42 -4.68 -1.74 -6.20
N ALA A 43 -4.04 -2.91 -6.28
CA ALA A 43 -2.61 -3.02 -6.01
C ALA A 43 -1.77 -2.28 -7.07
N ALA A 44 -2.11 -2.39 -8.36
CA ALA A 44 -1.38 -1.68 -9.41
C ALA A 44 -1.48 -0.15 -9.23
N ASP A 45 -2.68 0.37 -8.98
CA ASP A 45 -2.93 1.80 -8.78
C ASP A 45 -2.20 2.34 -7.55
N TYR A 46 -2.25 1.60 -6.44
CA TYR A 46 -1.53 1.97 -5.20
C TYR A 46 -0.01 1.98 -5.41
N MET A 47 0.53 0.88 -5.98
CA MET A 47 1.97 0.76 -6.18
C MET A 47 2.50 1.82 -7.15
N LYS A 48 1.70 2.26 -8.13
CA LYS A 48 2.07 3.39 -9.00
C LYS A 48 2.35 4.66 -8.19
N ARG A 49 1.48 5.01 -7.23
CA ARG A 49 1.66 6.20 -6.37
C ARG A 49 2.86 6.03 -5.44
N TYR A 50 3.03 4.84 -4.86
CA TYR A 50 4.20 4.51 -4.05
C TYR A 50 5.52 4.66 -4.84
N GLN A 51 5.58 4.23 -6.11
CA GLN A 51 6.78 4.38 -6.93
C GLN A 51 7.08 5.83 -7.30
N ILE A 52 6.06 6.64 -7.60
CA ILE A 52 6.22 8.09 -7.85
C ILE A 52 6.83 8.76 -6.61
N TRP A 53 6.30 8.46 -5.42
CA TRP A 53 6.88 8.97 -4.17
C TRP A 53 8.34 8.50 -3.98
N LYS A 54 8.61 7.21 -4.24
CA LYS A 54 9.94 6.61 -4.05
C LYS A 54 10.99 7.15 -5.02
N SER A 55 10.61 7.53 -6.24
CA SER A 55 11.53 8.16 -7.21
C SER A 55 11.84 9.62 -6.89
N GLY A 56 11.14 10.23 -5.93
CA GLY A 56 11.32 11.65 -5.59
C GLY A 56 10.70 12.60 -6.61
N GLU A 57 9.93 12.09 -7.56
CA GLU A 57 9.17 12.90 -8.51
C GLU A 57 7.89 13.40 -7.79
N ARG A 58 7.86 14.69 -7.44
CA ARG A 58 6.66 15.38 -6.94
C ARG A 58 6.06 16.24 -8.03
#